data_AF-A0AA95ND40-F1
#
_entry.id   AF-A0AA95ND40-F1
#
_cell.length_a   1.000
_cell.length_b   1.000
_cell.length_c   1.000
_cell.angle_alpha   90.00
_cell.angle_beta   90.00
_cell.angle_gamma   90.00
#
_symmetry.space_group_name_H-M   'P 1'
#
loop_
_entity.id
_entity.type
_entity.pdbx_description
1 polymer ?
#
loop_
_entity_poly.entity_id
_entity_poly.type
_entity_poly.pdbx_seq_one_letter_code
_entity_poly.pdbx_strand_id
1 'polypeptide(L)'
;MKSAARQLARLACALSLTAALIPAQAAASPDATRAVVKAIEAKDCVAAVRELNQALAGGTAEALMLGGAMFEQGLCLKPNLERAVRLYMRAADLGGVGARARLTALYASPAAGPDKGAALWWALQAGLPLPAACVVAPGSRADAEAFAKVLTAWPAGQLDACVHVSGLLAVLDADFTIQAAEDAGDGVALDYQPAQGKLNVAYAQLQQEGKELRARITQAGGSMQMQGYANDPSADQLRAKQAEVARGELATQVERVARDALVRFPRPAQVDAGWRIRLRVDGMRSH
;
A
#
# COMPACT_ATOMS: atom_id res chain seq x y z
N MET A 1 19.09 18.45 70.90
CA MET A 1 20.02 17.69 71.74
C MET A 1 19.67 16.20 71.62
N LYS A 2 20.68 15.41 71.23
CA LYS A 2 20.91 13.95 71.35
C LYS A 2 19.80 13.03 71.91
N SER A 3 19.66 11.85 71.26
CA SER A 3 19.63 10.49 71.86
C SER A 3 18.51 9.63 71.24
N ALA A 4 18.85 8.72 70.31
CA ALA A 4 19.04 7.27 70.52
C ALA A 4 17.71 6.49 70.50
N ALA A 5 17.40 5.74 69.45
CA ALA A 5 17.87 4.39 69.10
C ALA A 5 17.26 3.24 69.96
N ARG A 6 16.53 2.36 69.24
CA ARG A 6 16.22 0.92 69.46
C ARG A 6 14.95 0.57 70.26
N GLN A 7 13.99 -0.06 69.56
CA GLN A 7 13.56 -1.47 69.69
C GLN A 7 12.19 -1.64 68.96
N LEU A 8 12.16 -2.33 67.81
CA LEU A 8 11.66 -3.71 67.63
C LEU A 8 10.21 -3.93 68.07
N ALA A 9 9.26 -3.85 67.12
CA ALA A 9 8.06 -4.70 67.13
C ALA A 9 7.51 -4.87 65.71
N ARG A 10 7.39 -6.13 65.32
CA ARG A 10 6.87 -6.67 64.07
C ARG A 10 5.44 -6.19 63.81
N LEU A 11 5.14 -5.78 62.57
CA LEU A 11 3.80 -5.92 61.98
C LEU A 11 3.93 -6.09 60.47
N ALA A 12 3.52 -7.29 60.04
CA ALA A 12 3.36 -7.71 58.66
C ALA A 12 2.07 -7.13 58.04
N CYS A 13 1.90 -7.37 56.73
CA CYS A 13 0.77 -6.98 55.88
C CYS A 13 0.69 -5.49 55.54
N ALA A 14 0.59 -5.04 54.29
CA ALA A 14 0.29 -5.73 53.04
C ALA A 14 0.94 -4.96 51.89
N LEU A 15 1.64 -5.68 51.00
CA LEU A 15 1.90 -5.18 49.65
C LEU A 15 0.56 -5.14 48.92
N SER A 16 -0.01 -3.94 48.74
CA SER A 16 -1.04 -3.73 47.73
C SER A 16 -0.37 -3.66 46.36
N LEU A 17 -0.04 -4.84 45.83
CA LEU A 17 0.29 -5.03 44.43
C LEU A 17 -1.03 -4.90 43.64
N THR A 18 -1.43 -3.69 43.25
CA THR A 18 -2.44 -3.54 42.21
C THR A 18 -1.78 -3.89 40.88
N ALA A 19 -1.72 -5.19 40.59
CA ALA A 19 -1.51 -5.67 39.24
C ALA A 19 -2.66 -5.13 38.40
N ALA A 20 -2.40 -4.05 37.67
CA ALA A 20 -3.30 -3.61 36.62
C ALA A 20 -3.43 -4.77 35.63
N LEU A 21 -4.61 -5.37 35.59
CA LEU A 21 -5.03 -6.24 34.49
C LEU A 21 -5.02 -5.40 33.23
N ILE A 22 -3.87 -5.34 32.56
CA ILE A 22 -3.83 -5.05 31.14
C ILE A 22 -4.55 -6.26 30.51
N PRO A 23 -5.71 -6.09 29.85
CA PRO A 23 -6.28 -7.18 29.10
C PRO A 23 -5.21 -7.59 28.08
N ALA A 24 -4.75 -8.84 28.18
CA ALA A 24 -3.93 -9.45 27.15
C ALA A 24 -4.73 -9.31 25.86
N GLN A 25 -4.35 -8.36 25.01
CA GLN A 25 -4.79 -8.35 23.63
C GLN A 25 -4.32 -9.70 23.09
N ALA A 26 -5.26 -10.62 22.89
CA ALA A 26 -5.00 -11.86 22.20
C ALA A 26 -4.50 -11.44 20.83
N ALA A 27 -3.18 -11.49 20.63
CA ALA A 27 -2.59 -11.31 19.33
C ALA A 27 -3.21 -12.38 18.45
N ALA A 28 -4.17 -12.00 17.60
CA ALA A 28 -4.72 -12.96 16.65
C ALA A 28 -3.57 -13.39 15.74
N SER A 29 -3.42 -14.70 15.56
CA SER A 29 -2.34 -15.20 14.72
C SER A 29 -2.60 -14.81 13.25
N PRO A 30 -1.55 -14.71 12.42
CA PRO A 30 -1.67 -14.59 10.96
C PRO A 30 -2.54 -15.68 10.30
N ASP A 31 -2.90 -16.74 11.03
CA ASP A 31 -3.81 -17.77 10.56
C ASP A 31 -5.28 -17.31 10.51
N ALA A 32 -5.66 -16.28 11.28
CA ALA A 32 -7.04 -15.82 11.38
C ALA A 32 -7.58 -15.28 10.03
N THR A 33 -6.74 -14.60 9.25
CA THR A 33 -7.11 -14.10 7.92
C THR A 33 -7.06 -15.20 6.85
N ARG A 34 -6.22 -16.23 7.03
CA ARG A 34 -6.09 -17.35 6.08
C ARG A 34 -7.40 -18.11 5.90
N ALA A 35 -8.15 -18.31 6.98
CA ALA A 35 -9.45 -18.98 6.92
C ALA A 35 -10.47 -18.16 6.09
N VAL A 36 -10.44 -16.83 6.22
CA VAL A 36 -11.28 -15.93 5.43
C VAL A 36 -10.94 -16.02 3.95
N VAL A 37 -9.65 -15.90 3.60
CA VAL A 37 -9.17 -15.96 2.20
C VAL A 37 -9.54 -17.31 1.57
N LYS A 38 -9.28 -18.42 2.29
CA LYS A 38 -9.65 -19.76 1.82
C LYS A 38 -11.16 -19.90 1.55
N ALA A 39 -12.00 -19.31 2.40
CA ALA A 39 -13.45 -19.33 2.20
C ALA A 39 -13.88 -18.50 0.99
N ILE A 40 -13.25 -17.33 0.76
CA ILE A 40 -13.48 -16.51 -0.44
C ILE A 40 -13.09 -17.29 -1.71
N GLU A 41 -11.92 -17.95 -1.72
CA GLU A 41 -11.46 -18.78 -2.84
C GLU A 41 -12.39 -19.96 -3.11
N ALA A 42 -12.93 -20.59 -2.06
CA ALA A 42 -13.95 -21.63 -2.14
C ALA A 42 -15.34 -21.09 -2.53
N LYS A 43 -15.49 -19.77 -2.67
CA LYS A 43 -16.77 -19.08 -2.92
C LYS A 43 -17.83 -19.35 -1.85
N ASP A 44 -17.41 -19.73 -0.64
CA ASP A 44 -18.29 -19.92 0.50
C ASP A 44 -18.39 -18.60 1.29
N CYS A 45 -19.33 -17.75 0.86
CA CYS A 45 -19.51 -16.46 1.49
C CYS A 45 -20.06 -16.53 2.92
N VAL A 46 -20.77 -17.59 3.28
CA VAL A 46 -21.25 -17.78 4.65
C VAL A 46 -20.07 -18.06 5.58
N ALA A 47 -19.17 -18.97 5.17
CA ALA A 47 -17.94 -19.22 5.89
C ALA A 47 -17.06 -17.96 5.92
N ALA A 48 -16.85 -17.28 4.78
CA ALA A 48 -16.00 -16.10 4.71
C ALA A 48 -16.43 -15.01 5.70
N VAL A 49 -17.74 -14.73 5.79
CA VAL A 49 -18.27 -13.73 6.74
C VAL A 49 -18.14 -14.21 8.18
N ARG A 50 -18.38 -15.50 8.46
CA ARG A 50 -18.21 -16.07 9.81
C ARG A 50 -16.75 -15.95 10.27
N GLU A 51 -15.80 -16.38 9.44
CA GLU A 51 -14.37 -16.32 9.74
C GLU A 51 -13.90 -14.86 9.83
N LEU A 52 -14.43 -13.96 8.99
CA LEU A 52 -14.10 -12.53 9.05
C LEU A 52 -14.52 -11.94 10.40
N ASN A 53 -15.70 -12.27 10.90
CA ASN A 53 -16.16 -11.78 12.21
C ASN A 53 -15.24 -12.24 13.35
N GLN A 54 -14.72 -13.48 13.28
CA GLN A 54 -13.76 -13.99 14.24
C GLN A 54 -12.41 -13.26 14.12
N ALA A 55 -11.90 -13.07 12.90
CA ALA A 55 -10.66 -12.34 12.66
C ALA A 55 -10.75 -10.88 13.14
N LEU A 56 -11.87 -10.19 12.87
CA LEU A 56 -12.12 -8.82 13.30
C LEU A 56 -12.25 -8.67 14.83
N ALA A 57 -12.69 -9.72 15.53
CA ALA A 57 -12.72 -9.74 17.00
C ALA A 57 -11.31 -9.70 17.60
N GLY A 58 -10.32 -10.26 16.89
CA GLY A 58 -8.91 -10.13 17.23
C GLY A 58 -8.33 -8.74 17.00
N GLY A 59 -8.92 -7.97 16.09
CA GLY A 59 -8.60 -6.55 15.90
C GLY A 59 -7.21 -6.24 15.36
N THR A 60 -6.51 -7.21 14.76
CA THR A 60 -5.18 -6.99 14.18
C THR A 60 -5.26 -6.15 12.91
N ALA A 61 -4.15 -5.51 12.55
CA ALA A 61 -4.09 -4.67 11.35
C ALA A 61 -4.43 -5.47 10.08
N GLU A 62 -3.98 -6.72 9.98
CA GLU A 62 -4.22 -7.61 8.83
C GLU A 62 -5.71 -7.97 8.70
N ALA A 63 -6.38 -8.29 9.81
CA ALA A 63 -7.81 -8.59 9.81
C ALA A 63 -8.65 -7.36 9.45
N LEU A 64 -8.27 -6.19 9.97
CA LEU A 64 -8.91 -4.92 9.64
C LEU A 64 -8.71 -4.55 8.17
N MET A 65 -7.50 -4.76 7.63
CA MET A 65 -7.19 -4.58 6.21
C MET A 65 -8.05 -5.49 5.34
N LEU A 66 -8.13 -6.79 5.66
CA LEU A 66 -8.92 -7.74 4.90
C LEU A 66 -10.41 -7.41 4.94
N GLY A 67 -10.95 -7.08 6.12
CA GLY A 67 -12.35 -6.64 6.25
C GLY A 67 -12.64 -5.36 5.47
N GLY A 68 -11.70 -4.41 5.50
CA GLY A 68 -11.77 -3.19 4.70
C GLY A 68 -11.86 -3.49 3.21
N ALA A 69 -10.98 -4.38 2.72
CA ALA A 69 -10.96 -4.79 1.32
C ALA A 69 -12.23 -5.53 0.90
N MET A 70 -12.77 -6.41 1.75
CA MET A 70 -14.03 -7.10 1.48
C MET A 70 -15.21 -6.12 1.34
N PHE A 71 -15.29 -5.08 2.17
CA PHE A 71 -16.30 -4.03 2.03
C PHE A 71 -16.04 -3.07 0.87
N GLU A 72 -14.78 -2.78 0.53
CA GLU A 72 -14.42 -1.92 -0.61
C GLU A 72 -14.79 -2.60 -1.93
N GLN A 73 -14.43 -3.87 -2.09
CA GLN A 73 -14.54 -4.60 -3.35
C GLN A 73 -15.85 -5.40 -3.47
N GLY A 74 -16.61 -5.55 -2.38
CA GLY A 74 -17.83 -6.36 -2.36
C GLY A 74 -17.57 -7.87 -2.35
N LEU A 75 -16.45 -8.32 -1.78
CA LEU A 75 -16.11 -9.74 -1.70
C LEU A 75 -16.94 -10.40 -0.60
N CYS A 76 -17.94 -11.20 -0.98
CA CYS A 76 -18.88 -11.87 -0.07
C CYS A 76 -19.68 -10.96 0.86
N LEU A 77 -19.56 -9.63 0.68
CA LEU A 77 -20.26 -8.59 1.42
C LEU A 77 -20.81 -7.57 0.41
N LYS A 78 -21.92 -6.92 0.76
CA LYS A 78 -22.38 -5.76 -0.02
C LYS A 78 -21.34 -4.63 0.12
N PRO A 79 -20.90 -3.99 -0.97
CA PRO A 79 -19.97 -2.87 -0.90
C PRO A 79 -20.42 -1.78 0.08
N ASN A 80 -19.50 -1.29 0.91
CA ASN A 80 -19.75 -0.21 1.85
C ASN A 80 -18.45 0.55 2.15
N LEU A 81 -18.22 1.64 1.43
CA LEU A 81 -16.98 2.42 1.53
C LEU A 81 -16.79 3.07 2.90
N GLU A 82 -17.85 3.49 3.58
CA GLU A 82 -17.74 4.05 4.93
C GLU A 82 -17.22 3.02 5.94
N ARG A 83 -17.68 1.77 5.84
CA ARG A 83 -17.16 0.68 6.66
C ARG A 83 -15.71 0.38 6.31
N ALA A 84 -15.36 0.37 5.03
CA ALA A 84 -13.98 0.20 4.58
C ALA A 84 -13.06 1.29 5.15
N VAL A 85 -13.45 2.57 5.05
CA VAL A 85 -12.71 3.70 5.64
C VAL A 85 -12.48 3.48 7.14
N ARG A 86 -13.53 3.15 7.91
CA ARG A 86 -13.38 2.94 9.37
C ARG A 86 -12.41 1.80 9.70
N LEU A 87 -12.45 0.72 8.94
CA LEU A 87 -11.54 -0.42 9.14
C LEU A 87 -10.10 -0.05 8.77
N TYR A 88 -9.89 0.62 7.64
CA TYR A 88 -8.56 1.07 7.22
C TYR A 88 -7.98 2.16 8.13
N MET A 89 -8.78 3.06 8.70
CA MET A 89 -8.30 4.01 9.71
C MET A 89 -7.74 3.28 10.92
N ARG A 90 -8.51 2.32 11.47
CA ARG A 90 -8.03 1.49 12.59
C ARG A 90 -6.79 0.68 12.23
N ALA A 91 -6.72 0.13 11.01
CA ALA A 91 -5.53 -0.56 10.54
C ALA A 91 -4.33 0.39 10.46
N ALA A 92 -4.51 1.61 9.97
CA ALA A 92 -3.45 2.61 9.88
C ALA A 92 -2.93 3.06 11.26
N ASP A 93 -3.81 3.16 12.25
CA ASP A 93 -3.45 3.46 13.64
C ASP A 93 -2.58 2.34 14.26
N LEU A 94 -2.79 1.10 13.84
CA LEU A 94 -1.99 -0.07 14.22
C LEU A 94 -0.75 -0.27 13.34
N GLY A 95 -0.47 0.62 12.39
CA GLY A 95 0.68 0.50 11.47
C GLY A 95 0.47 -0.49 10.33
N GLY A 96 -0.78 -0.83 10.00
CA GLY A 96 -1.15 -1.74 8.93
C GLY A 96 -0.57 -1.34 7.57
N VAL A 97 0.17 -2.27 6.97
CA VAL A 97 0.85 -2.10 5.69
C VAL A 97 -0.17 -1.85 4.57
N GLY A 98 -0.06 -0.70 3.90
CA GLY A 98 -0.96 -0.29 2.82
C GLY A 98 -2.28 0.37 3.27
N ALA A 99 -2.58 0.44 4.57
CA ALA A 99 -3.83 1.04 5.07
C ALA A 99 -3.98 2.52 4.68
N ARG A 100 -2.90 3.30 4.83
CA ARG A 100 -2.87 4.72 4.46
C ARG A 100 -3.02 4.94 2.95
N ALA A 101 -2.48 4.04 2.14
CA ALA A 101 -2.66 4.06 0.70
C ALA A 101 -4.13 3.75 0.34
N ARG A 102 -4.76 2.73 0.93
CA ARG A 102 -6.20 2.47 0.73
C ARG A 102 -7.07 3.67 1.10
N LEU A 103 -6.80 4.34 2.23
CA LEU A 103 -7.49 5.57 2.62
C LEU A 103 -7.31 6.69 1.58
N THR A 104 -6.10 6.89 1.09
CA THR A 104 -5.80 7.85 0.01
C THR A 104 -6.66 7.57 -1.22
N ALA A 105 -6.69 6.32 -1.69
CA ALA A 105 -7.45 5.92 -2.87
C ALA A 105 -8.98 6.07 -2.69
N LEU A 106 -9.49 5.86 -1.48
CA LEU A 106 -10.91 6.05 -1.16
C LEU A 106 -11.29 7.53 -1.14
N TYR A 107 -10.53 8.37 -0.44
CA TYR A 107 -10.81 9.80 -0.37
C TYR A 107 -10.54 10.54 -1.69
N ALA A 108 -9.61 10.05 -2.51
CA ALA A 108 -9.38 10.57 -3.86
C ALA A 108 -10.48 10.16 -4.86
N SER A 109 -11.30 9.16 -4.53
CA SER A 109 -12.27 8.58 -5.46
C SER A 109 -13.40 9.58 -5.78
N PRO A 110 -13.61 9.92 -7.06
CA PRO A 110 -14.71 10.80 -7.45
C PRO A 110 -16.08 10.21 -7.10
N ALA A 111 -16.21 8.88 -7.20
CA ALA A 111 -17.45 8.15 -6.98
C ALA A 111 -17.98 8.24 -5.53
N ALA A 112 -17.11 8.56 -4.58
CA ALA A 112 -17.48 8.68 -3.16
C ALA A 112 -17.79 10.12 -2.73
N GLY A 113 -17.66 11.11 -3.64
CA GLY A 113 -17.59 12.52 -3.26
C GLY A 113 -16.22 12.80 -2.61
N PRO A 114 -15.20 13.20 -3.39
CA PRO A 114 -13.83 13.16 -2.92
C PRO A 114 -13.57 14.19 -1.82
N ASP A 115 -13.01 13.74 -0.70
CA ASP A 115 -12.36 14.63 0.27
C ASP A 115 -10.91 14.81 -0.17
N LYS A 116 -10.68 15.84 -0.99
CA LYS A 116 -9.37 16.16 -1.58
C LYS A 116 -8.30 16.42 -0.51
N GLY A 117 -8.69 17.06 0.60
CA GLY A 117 -7.79 17.35 1.70
C GLY A 117 -7.36 16.08 2.41
N ALA A 118 -8.32 15.23 2.77
CA ALA A 118 -8.04 13.93 3.40
C ALA A 118 -7.22 13.01 2.47
N ALA A 119 -7.54 12.98 1.18
CA ALA A 119 -6.81 12.19 0.20
C ALA A 119 -5.32 12.55 0.20
N LEU A 120 -5.00 13.84 0.05
CA LEU A 120 -3.62 14.29 0.05
C LEU A 120 -2.94 14.11 1.42
N TRP A 121 -3.68 14.32 2.51
CA TRP A 121 -3.15 14.11 3.86
C TRP A 121 -2.70 12.66 4.05
N TRP A 122 -3.56 11.69 3.72
CA TRP A 122 -3.22 10.27 3.80
C TRP A 122 -2.11 9.88 2.83
N ALA A 123 -2.04 10.49 1.64
CA ALA A 123 -0.98 10.24 0.67
C ALA A 123 0.40 10.61 1.24
N LEU A 124 0.47 11.75 1.92
CA LEU A 124 1.70 12.23 2.56
C LEU A 124 2.09 11.36 3.77
N GLN A 125 1.12 10.83 4.51
CA GLN A 125 1.36 9.91 5.63
C GLN A 125 1.74 8.49 5.16
N ALA A 126 1.31 8.10 3.96
CA ALA A 126 1.72 6.86 3.30
C ALA A 126 3.15 6.96 2.71
N GLY A 127 3.70 8.17 2.59
CA GLY A 127 5.02 8.37 2.00
C GLY A 127 5.05 8.15 0.49
N LEU A 128 3.93 8.40 -0.19
CA LEU A 128 3.87 8.23 -1.64
C LEU A 128 4.88 9.13 -2.36
N PRO A 129 5.49 8.66 -3.47
CA PRO A 129 6.46 9.43 -4.26
C PRO A 129 5.77 10.51 -5.10
N LEU A 130 5.22 11.52 -4.42
CA LEU A 130 4.47 12.61 -5.02
C LEU A 130 5.39 13.65 -5.69
N PRO A 131 4.90 14.37 -6.73
CA PRO A 131 5.57 15.56 -7.25
C PRO A 131 5.85 16.57 -6.13
N ALA A 132 6.96 17.30 -6.22
CA ALA A 132 7.36 18.27 -5.19
C ALA A 132 6.28 19.31 -4.89
N ALA A 133 5.53 19.74 -5.92
CA ALA A 133 4.39 20.65 -5.78
C ALA A 133 3.26 20.10 -4.89
N CYS A 134 3.18 18.79 -4.71
CA CYS A 134 2.17 18.14 -3.88
C CYS A 134 2.63 17.86 -2.44
N VAL A 135 3.87 18.21 -2.10
CA VAL A 135 4.42 17.95 -0.78
C VAL A 135 4.18 19.12 0.16
N VAL A 136 3.41 18.89 1.22
CA VAL A 136 3.24 19.85 2.34
C VAL A 136 4.31 19.60 3.39
N ALA A 137 4.88 20.62 4.04
CA ALA A 137 5.90 20.43 5.07
C ALA A 137 5.36 19.65 6.30
N PRO A 138 6.13 18.73 6.94
CA PRO A 138 5.65 17.91 8.05
C PRO A 138 5.01 18.70 9.21
N GLY A 139 5.55 19.88 9.55
CA GLY A 139 5.00 20.73 10.62
C GLY A 139 3.55 21.18 10.35
N SER A 140 3.19 21.40 9.09
CA SER A 140 1.83 21.77 8.69
C SER A 140 0.89 20.57 8.55
N ARG A 141 1.37 19.32 8.67
CA ARG A 141 0.54 18.11 8.53
C ARG A 141 -0.07 17.66 9.86
N ALA A 142 0.48 18.11 10.98
CA ALA A 142 0.06 17.71 12.33
C ALA A 142 -1.19 18.49 12.81
N ASP A 143 -1.50 19.62 12.17
CA ASP A 143 -2.62 20.48 12.50
C ASP A 143 -3.53 20.63 11.27
N ALA A 144 -4.82 20.32 11.44
CA ALA A 144 -5.77 20.28 10.32
C ALA A 144 -6.03 21.67 9.72
N GLU A 145 -6.04 22.72 10.55
CA GLU A 145 -6.27 24.09 10.09
C GLU A 145 -5.06 24.62 9.31
N ALA A 146 -3.85 24.40 9.83
CA ALA A 146 -2.61 24.74 9.15
C ALA A 146 -2.48 23.99 7.83
N PHE A 147 -2.84 22.71 7.79
CA PHE A 147 -2.85 21.92 6.56
C PHE A 147 -3.82 22.52 5.53
N ALA A 148 -5.08 22.77 5.94
CA ALA A 148 -6.09 23.39 5.07
C ALA A 148 -5.66 24.78 4.57
N LYS A 149 -5.00 25.57 5.42
CA LYS A 149 -4.45 26.87 5.03
C LYS A 149 -3.37 26.77 3.95
N VAL A 150 -2.50 25.75 4.03
CA VAL A 150 -1.52 25.50 2.96
C VAL A 150 -2.24 25.16 1.65
N LEU A 151 -3.23 24.26 1.69
CA LEU A 151 -3.93 23.82 0.48
C LEU A 151 -4.72 24.95 -0.18
N THR A 152 -5.33 25.84 0.60
CA THR A 152 -6.09 26.99 0.08
C THR A 152 -5.19 28.08 -0.50
N ALA A 153 -3.91 28.13 -0.12
CA ALA A 153 -2.93 29.04 -0.69
C ALA A 153 -2.30 28.53 -1.99
N TRP A 154 -2.57 27.28 -2.40
CA TRP A 154 -2.05 26.74 -3.65
C TRP A 154 -2.70 27.38 -4.89
N PRO A 155 -1.97 27.47 -6.01
CA PRO A 155 -2.52 27.76 -7.33
C PRO A 155 -3.79 26.95 -7.63
N ALA A 156 -4.72 27.59 -8.34
CA ALA A 156 -5.93 26.92 -8.80
C ALA A 156 -5.59 25.62 -9.54
N GLY A 157 -6.39 24.58 -9.31
CA GLY A 157 -6.22 23.25 -9.92
C GLY A 157 -5.06 22.41 -9.39
N GLN A 158 -4.13 22.96 -8.60
CA GLN A 158 -3.00 22.19 -8.07
C GLN A 158 -3.46 21.05 -7.15
N LEU A 159 -4.42 21.31 -6.25
CA LEU A 159 -4.96 20.28 -5.37
C LEU A 159 -5.62 19.15 -6.17
N ASP A 160 -6.34 19.47 -7.25
CA ASP A 160 -6.94 18.47 -8.14
C ASP A 160 -5.87 17.61 -8.82
N ALA A 161 -4.82 18.22 -9.36
CA ALA A 161 -3.69 17.51 -9.94
C ALA A 161 -3.00 16.58 -8.94
N CYS A 162 -2.79 17.07 -7.71
CA CYS A 162 -2.17 16.30 -6.65
C CYS A 162 -3.04 15.13 -6.19
N VAL A 163 -4.36 15.31 -6.08
CA VAL A 163 -5.29 14.22 -5.73
C VAL A 163 -5.37 13.17 -6.83
N HIS A 164 -5.37 13.59 -8.10
CA HIS A 164 -5.31 12.68 -9.25
C HIS A 164 -4.09 11.76 -9.20
N VAL A 165 -2.90 12.34 -9.02
CA VAL A 165 -1.65 11.58 -8.89
C VAL A 165 -1.67 10.71 -7.62
N SER A 166 -2.12 11.26 -6.49
CA SER A 166 -2.17 10.54 -5.21
C SER A 166 -3.05 9.30 -5.29
N GLY A 167 -4.23 9.41 -5.92
CA GLY A 167 -5.14 8.28 -6.08
C GLY A 167 -4.53 7.12 -6.87
N LEU A 168 -3.87 7.43 -8.00
CA LEU A 168 -3.19 6.41 -8.81
C LEU A 168 -2.04 5.75 -8.05
N LEU A 169 -1.16 6.56 -7.45
CA LEU A 169 -0.02 6.05 -6.68
C LEU A 169 -0.46 5.26 -5.45
N ALA A 170 -1.59 5.63 -4.85
CA ALA A 170 -2.15 4.93 -3.71
C ALA A 170 -2.68 3.54 -4.08
N VAL A 171 -3.30 3.38 -5.25
CA VAL A 171 -3.70 2.05 -5.73
C VAL A 171 -2.47 1.18 -5.98
N LEU A 172 -1.42 1.75 -6.60
CA LEU A 172 -0.17 1.03 -6.82
C LEU A 172 0.53 0.66 -5.50
N ASP A 173 0.65 1.59 -4.56
CA ASP A 173 1.27 1.33 -3.25
C ASP A 173 0.45 0.33 -2.44
N ALA A 174 -0.88 0.32 -2.56
CA ALA A 174 -1.70 -0.62 -1.82
C ALA A 174 -1.49 -2.08 -2.26
N ASP A 175 -1.13 -2.33 -3.52
CA ASP A 175 -0.97 -3.68 -4.09
C ASP A 175 0.51 -4.09 -4.28
N PHE A 176 1.42 -3.11 -4.38
CA PHE A 176 2.82 -3.34 -4.72
C PHE A 176 3.79 -2.60 -3.79
N THR A 177 5.03 -3.07 -3.77
CA THR A 177 6.16 -2.33 -3.18
C THR A 177 6.73 -1.40 -4.24
N ILE A 178 6.48 -0.09 -4.11
CA ILE A 178 6.90 0.93 -5.07
C ILE A 178 7.94 1.87 -4.47
N GLN A 179 8.89 2.32 -5.27
CA GLN A 179 9.93 3.28 -4.89
C GLN A 179 10.13 4.29 -6.00
N ALA A 180 10.42 5.55 -5.67
CA ALA A 180 10.88 6.51 -6.67
C ALA A 180 12.26 6.07 -7.19
N ALA A 181 12.39 5.90 -8.50
CA ALA A 181 13.62 5.42 -9.10
C ALA A 181 13.80 5.96 -10.52
N GLU A 182 15.04 6.29 -10.87
CA GLU A 182 15.40 6.73 -12.22
C GLU A 182 15.42 5.57 -13.22
N ASP A 183 15.74 4.36 -12.74
CA ASP A 183 15.77 3.10 -13.49
C ASP A 183 15.09 1.96 -12.72
N ALA A 184 14.79 0.87 -13.43
CA ALA A 184 14.11 -0.30 -12.87
C ALA A 184 15.03 -1.16 -11.99
N GLY A 185 16.36 -1.03 -12.12
CA GLY A 185 17.31 -2.04 -11.66
C GLY A 185 16.89 -3.45 -12.09
N ASP A 186 16.67 -4.30 -11.08
CA ASP A 186 16.20 -5.68 -11.20
C ASP A 186 14.68 -5.84 -11.13
N GLY A 187 13.92 -4.78 -10.91
CA GLY A 187 12.46 -4.75 -10.80
C GLY A 187 11.75 -4.33 -12.09
N VAL A 188 10.54 -3.78 -11.94
CA VAL A 188 9.71 -3.26 -13.05
C VAL A 188 9.72 -1.73 -12.99
N ALA A 189 10.11 -1.07 -14.09
CA ALA A 189 9.97 0.37 -14.24
C ALA A 189 8.55 0.75 -14.62
N LEU A 190 8.03 1.80 -13.98
CA LEU A 190 6.80 2.48 -14.36
C LEU A 190 7.12 3.96 -14.56
N ASP A 191 6.84 4.46 -15.75
CA ASP A 191 6.97 5.87 -16.12
C ASP A 191 5.59 6.46 -16.39
N TYR A 192 5.17 7.36 -15.50
CA TYR A 192 3.87 8.00 -15.55
C TYR A 192 4.01 9.48 -15.86
N GLN A 193 3.28 9.92 -16.89
CA GLN A 193 3.17 11.31 -17.33
C GLN A 193 1.73 11.79 -17.09
N PRO A 194 1.42 12.37 -15.92
CA PRO A 194 0.05 12.66 -15.49
C PRO A 194 -0.70 13.57 -16.46
N ALA A 195 -0.03 14.61 -16.97
CA ALA A 195 -0.65 15.55 -17.91
C ALA A 195 -1.07 14.90 -19.23
N GLN A 196 -0.41 13.83 -19.66
CA GLN A 196 -0.72 13.13 -20.90
C GLN A 196 -1.63 11.90 -20.67
N GLY A 197 -1.85 11.52 -19.40
CA GLY A 197 -2.49 10.24 -19.06
C GLY A 197 -1.71 9.03 -19.58
N LYS A 198 -0.42 9.19 -19.89
CA LYS A 198 0.43 8.13 -20.42
C LYS A 198 1.14 7.42 -19.29
N LEU A 199 1.11 6.10 -19.35
CA LEU A 199 1.78 5.24 -18.40
C LEU A 199 2.45 4.11 -19.17
N ASN A 200 3.76 3.98 -19.01
CA ASN A 200 4.57 2.95 -19.63
C ASN A 200 5.13 2.05 -18.54
N VAL A 201 4.98 0.74 -18.71
CA VAL A 201 5.52 -0.27 -17.80
C VAL A 201 6.54 -1.10 -18.58
N ALA A 202 7.75 -1.21 -18.06
CA ALA A 202 8.83 -1.92 -18.71
C ALA A 202 9.71 -2.66 -17.70
N TYR A 203 10.42 -3.67 -18.15
CA TYR A 203 11.38 -4.41 -17.33
C TYR A 203 12.59 -4.81 -18.17
N ALA A 204 13.72 -5.06 -17.49
CA ALA A 204 14.93 -5.52 -18.14
C ALA A 204 14.87 -7.04 -18.38
N GLN A 205 15.11 -7.44 -19.62
CA GLN A 205 15.23 -8.83 -20.06
C GLN A 205 16.68 -9.10 -20.47
N LEU A 206 17.29 -10.16 -19.95
CA LEU A 206 18.65 -10.54 -20.34
C LEU A 206 18.58 -11.38 -21.63
N GLN A 207 19.11 -10.86 -22.72
CA GLN A 207 19.24 -11.59 -23.99
C GLN A 207 20.69 -12.00 -24.20
N GLN A 208 20.92 -13.26 -24.59
CA GLN A 208 22.22 -13.66 -25.09
C GLN A 208 22.41 -13.15 -26.52
N GLU A 209 23.42 -12.31 -26.73
CA GLU A 209 23.90 -11.85 -28.03
C GLU A 209 25.32 -12.41 -28.25
N GLY A 210 25.41 -13.55 -28.93
CA GLY A 210 26.67 -14.27 -29.10
C GLY A 210 27.16 -14.86 -27.78
N LYS A 211 28.33 -14.40 -27.30
CA LYS A 211 28.90 -14.80 -26.00
C LYS A 211 28.59 -13.84 -24.86
N GLU A 212 27.93 -12.71 -25.14
CA GLU A 212 27.60 -11.68 -24.15
C GLU A 212 26.13 -11.77 -23.71
N LEU A 213 25.86 -11.45 -22.44
CA LEU A 213 24.51 -11.21 -21.94
C LEU A 213 24.27 -9.70 -21.93
N ARG A 214 23.20 -9.24 -22.60
CA ARG A 214 22.82 -7.84 -22.64
C ARG A 214 21.41 -7.64 -22.12
N ALA A 215 21.21 -6.57 -21.35
CA ALA A 215 19.90 -6.17 -20.89
C ALA A 215 19.16 -5.43 -22.03
N ARG A 216 17.98 -5.93 -22.39
CA ARG A 216 17.04 -5.29 -23.30
C ARG A 216 15.81 -4.86 -22.53
N ILE A 217 15.31 -3.65 -22.78
CA ILE A 217 14.09 -3.15 -22.15
C ILE A 217 12.88 -3.69 -22.90
N THR A 218 12.04 -4.45 -22.21
CA THR A 218 10.81 -5.05 -22.73
C THR A 218 9.61 -4.35 -22.09
N GLN A 219 8.61 -3.97 -22.90
CA GLN A 219 7.35 -3.38 -22.41
C GLN A 219 6.43 -4.48 -21.89
N ALA A 220 5.59 -4.15 -20.90
CA ALA A 220 4.52 -5.03 -20.44
C ALA A 220 3.60 -5.42 -21.63
N GLY A 221 3.19 -6.69 -21.69
CA GLY A 221 2.44 -7.25 -22.82
C GLY A 221 3.24 -7.49 -24.11
N GLY A 222 4.54 -7.17 -24.15
CA GLY A 222 5.44 -7.57 -25.24
C GLY A 222 5.58 -9.09 -25.32
N SER A 223 5.76 -9.64 -26.53
CA SER A 223 5.99 -11.07 -26.69
C SER A 223 7.29 -11.48 -25.99
N MET A 224 7.15 -12.25 -24.91
CA MET A 224 8.29 -12.84 -24.21
C MET A 224 8.98 -13.79 -25.17
N GLN A 225 10.09 -13.35 -25.76
CA GLN A 225 10.89 -14.21 -26.63
C GLN A 225 11.55 -15.26 -25.76
N MET A 226 10.99 -16.47 -25.78
CA MET A 226 11.55 -17.63 -25.10
C MET A 226 12.87 -18.00 -25.79
N GLN A 227 13.98 -17.52 -25.24
CA GLN A 227 15.30 -17.93 -25.70
C GLN A 227 15.49 -19.41 -25.32
N GLY A 228 15.64 -20.25 -26.34
CA GLY A 228 15.95 -21.68 -26.16
C GLY A 228 17.39 -21.83 -25.72
N TYR A 229 17.65 -22.77 -24.81
CA TYR A 229 19.02 -23.13 -24.47
C TYR A 229 19.58 -24.07 -25.55
N ALA A 230 20.79 -23.79 -26.02
CA ALA A 230 21.47 -24.66 -26.98
C ALA A 230 21.90 -26.01 -26.38
N ASN A 231 22.00 -26.09 -25.04
CA ASN A 231 22.34 -27.27 -24.23
C ASN A 231 21.40 -27.38 -23.02
N ASP A 232 21.50 -28.46 -22.25
CA ASP A 232 20.79 -28.58 -20.97
C ASP A 232 21.12 -27.40 -20.04
N PRO A 233 20.12 -26.64 -19.57
CA PRO A 233 20.36 -25.46 -18.77
C PRO A 233 20.86 -25.80 -17.37
N SER A 234 21.83 -25.04 -16.87
CA SER A 234 22.26 -25.13 -15.48
C SER A 234 21.15 -24.67 -14.52
N ALA A 235 21.24 -25.07 -13.25
CA ALA A 235 20.30 -24.61 -12.22
C ALA A 235 20.26 -23.07 -12.10
N ASP A 236 21.38 -22.40 -12.33
CA ASP A 236 21.49 -20.94 -12.27
C ASP A 236 20.77 -20.29 -13.45
N GLN A 237 20.90 -20.87 -14.64
CA GLN A 237 20.19 -20.42 -15.84
C GLN A 237 18.67 -20.61 -15.68
N LEU A 238 18.24 -21.74 -15.12
CA LEU A 238 16.83 -21.98 -14.81
C LEU A 238 16.28 -20.95 -13.81
N ARG A 239 17.00 -20.67 -12.73
CA ARG A 239 16.60 -19.65 -11.74
C ARG A 239 16.52 -18.25 -12.34
N ALA A 240 17.52 -17.86 -13.14
CA ALA A 240 17.52 -16.57 -13.83
C ALA A 240 16.32 -16.44 -14.79
N LYS A 241 15.99 -17.51 -15.53
CA LYS A 241 14.82 -17.55 -16.41
C LYS A 241 13.50 -17.47 -15.65
N GLN A 242 13.38 -18.17 -14.52
CA GLN A 242 12.20 -18.08 -13.66
C GLN A 242 12.01 -16.65 -13.11
N ALA A 243 13.08 -16.01 -12.67
CA ALA A 243 13.04 -14.61 -12.21
C ALA A 243 12.63 -13.65 -13.33
N GLU A 244 13.08 -13.89 -14.57
CA GLU A 244 12.64 -13.12 -15.74
C GLU A 244 11.15 -13.28 -16.04
N VAL A 245 10.64 -14.51 -16.05
CA VAL A 245 9.21 -14.79 -16.25
C VAL A 245 8.37 -14.10 -15.17
N ALA A 246 8.76 -14.23 -13.89
CA ALA A 246 8.09 -13.58 -12.78
C ALA A 246 8.04 -12.05 -12.92
N ARG A 247 9.11 -11.43 -13.44
CA ARG A 247 9.12 -9.97 -13.71
C ARG A 247 8.19 -9.58 -14.85
N GLY A 248 8.11 -10.37 -15.91
CA GLY A 248 7.13 -10.14 -16.99
C GLY A 248 5.69 -10.24 -16.53
N GLU A 249 5.39 -11.23 -15.67
CA GLU A 249 4.08 -11.38 -15.04
C GLU A 249 3.75 -10.21 -14.11
N LEU A 250 4.70 -9.80 -13.26
CA LEU A 250 4.56 -8.61 -12.41
C LEU A 250 4.31 -7.35 -13.25
N ALA A 251 5.07 -7.14 -14.32
CA ALA A 251 4.90 -5.99 -15.21
C ALA A 251 3.50 -5.95 -15.83
N THR A 252 2.97 -7.10 -16.24
CA THR A 252 1.61 -7.22 -16.78
C THR A 252 0.55 -6.89 -15.72
N GLN A 253 0.74 -7.34 -14.48
CA GLN A 253 -0.17 -7.03 -13.38
C GLN A 253 -0.13 -5.53 -13.01
N VAL A 254 1.06 -4.96 -12.91
CA VAL A 254 1.28 -3.52 -12.64
C VAL A 254 0.61 -2.68 -13.72
N GLU A 255 0.79 -3.02 -15.00
CA GLU A 255 0.16 -2.30 -16.10
C GLU A 255 -1.36 -2.33 -16.02
N ARG A 256 -1.94 -3.51 -15.77
CA ARG A 256 -3.40 -3.66 -15.61
C ARG A 256 -3.92 -2.79 -14.48
N VAL A 257 -3.34 -2.91 -13.28
CA VAL A 257 -3.77 -2.14 -12.09
C VAL A 257 -3.61 -0.64 -12.33
N ALA A 258 -2.52 -0.22 -12.96
CA ALA A 258 -2.28 1.17 -13.28
C ALA A 258 -3.29 1.74 -14.30
N ARG A 259 -3.65 0.96 -15.32
CA ARG A 259 -4.68 1.34 -16.30
C ARG A 259 -6.07 1.46 -15.66
N ASP A 260 -6.44 0.51 -14.81
CA ASP A 260 -7.69 0.57 -14.07
C ASP A 260 -7.73 1.79 -13.13
N ALA A 261 -6.61 2.14 -12.51
CA ALA A 261 -6.49 3.35 -11.69
C ALA A 261 -6.65 4.64 -12.52
N LEU A 262 -6.11 4.71 -13.75
CA LEU A 262 -6.32 5.86 -14.65
C LEU A 262 -7.79 6.06 -15.03
N VAL A 263 -8.57 4.98 -15.12
CA VAL A 263 -10.02 5.06 -15.32
C VAL A 263 -10.72 5.53 -14.05
N ARG A 264 -10.32 5.03 -12.88
CA ARG A 264 -10.89 5.38 -11.57
C ARG A 264 -10.67 6.85 -11.21
N PHE A 265 -9.51 7.41 -11.55
CA PHE A 265 -9.11 8.78 -11.21
C PHE A 265 -8.96 9.62 -12.49
N PRO A 266 -10.04 10.21 -13.02
CA PRO A 266 -9.98 10.98 -14.26
C PRO A 266 -9.05 12.18 -14.12
N ARG A 267 -8.33 12.48 -15.20
CA ARG A 267 -7.36 13.58 -15.27
C ARG A 267 -8.07 14.94 -15.14
N PRO A 268 -7.64 15.82 -14.21
CA PRO A 268 -8.19 17.17 -14.09
C PRO A 268 -7.70 18.07 -15.22
N ALA A 269 -8.35 19.23 -15.39
CA ALA A 269 -8.06 20.16 -16.49
C ALA A 269 -6.62 20.73 -16.44
N GLN A 270 -6.09 20.92 -15.24
CA GLN A 270 -4.80 21.57 -14.99
C GLN A 270 -3.87 20.55 -14.34
N VAL A 271 -3.01 19.94 -15.14
CA VAL A 271 -1.90 19.11 -14.67
C VAL A 271 -0.65 19.62 -15.37
N ASP A 272 0.40 19.86 -14.60
CA ASP A 272 1.67 20.35 -15.12
C ASP A 272 2.25 19.38 -16.16
N ALA A 273 2.51 19.89 -17.36
CA ALA A 273 3.01 19.10 -18.49
C ALA A 273 4.41 18.52 -18.25
N GLY A 274 5.18 19.10 -17.33
CA GLY A 274 6.51 18.65 -16.94
C GLY A 274 6.52 17.57 -15.87
N TRP A 275 5.37 17.25 -15.25
CA TRP A 275 5.32 16.17 -14.26
C TRP A 275 5.61 14.83 -14.92
N ARG A 276 6.61 14.15 -14.36
CA ARG A 276 7.00 12.79 -14.71
C ARG A 276 7.36 12.04 -13.45
N ILE A 277 6.67 10.94 -13.20
CA ILE A 277 6.85 10.13 -12.01
C ILE A 277 7.42 8.80 -12.47
N ARG A 278 8.64 8.51 -12.04
CA ARG A 278 9.34 7.27 -12.36
C ARG A 278 9.47 6.43 -11.11
N LEU A 279 8.99 5.19 -11.22
CA LEU A 279 8.91 4.25 -10.12
C LEU A 279 9.62 2.96 -10.50
N ARG A 280 10.20 2.32 -9.50
CA ARG A 280 10.51 0.90 -9.52
C ARG A 280 9.46 0.16 -8.69
N VAL A 281 8.97 -0.94 -9.24
CA VAL A 281 8.10 -1.90 -8.55
C VAL A 281 8.89 -3.18 -8.29
N ASP A 282 9.07 -3.50 -7.01
CA ASP A 282 9.92 -4.62 -6.58
C ASP A 282 9.15 -5.94 -6.48
N GLY A 283 7.83 -5.87 -6.31
CA GLY A 283 6.97 -7.04 -6.16
C GLY A 283 5.60 -6.69 -5.59
N MET A 284 4.79 -7.72 -5.35
CA MET A 284 3.54 -7.58 -4.61
C MET A 284 3.80 -7.19 -3.16
N ARG A 285 2.90 -6.41 -2.59
CA ARG A 285 2.93 -6.08 -1.17
C ARG A 285 2.49 -7.28 -0.35
N SER A 286 3.30 -7.63 0.65
CA SER A 286 2.91 -8.59 1.70
C SER A 286 1.98 -7.89 2.69
N HIS A 287 0.79 -8.45 2.90
CA HIS A 287 -0.16 -8.01 3.93
C HIS A 287 -0.26 -9.01 5.07
#